data_AF-A0A1A8QYH6-F1
#
_entry.id   AF-A0A1A8QYH6-F1
#
_cell.length_a   1.000
_cell.length_b   1.000
_cell.length_c   1.000
_cell.angle_alpha   90.00
_cell.angle_beta   90.00
_cell.angle_gamma   90.00
#
_symmetry.space_group_name_H-M   'P 1'
#
loop_
_entity.id
_entity.type
_entity.pdbx_description
1 polymer ?
#
loop_
_entity_poly.entity_id
_entity_poly.type
_entity_poly.pdbx_seq_one_letter_code
_entity_poly.pdbx_strand_id
1 'polypeptide(L)'
;MVRSMKTSNIKDQAEVSACLRLIAMLKAELEAKHPTMDKLCSMSQDLLFSIKNKDIASKLEARLDSFAQRWDRLVHSLEINSSQLSSAVSATKQPEVTQSVTTTTTKVTREKVSALRQTRESPP
;
A
#
# COMPACT_ATOMS: atom_id res chain seq x y z
N MET A 1 -25.44 12.23 -19.60
CA MET A 1 -25.75 11.29 -18.50
C MET A 1 -24.46 11.00 -17.74
N VAL A 2 -24.21 11.70 -16.63
CA VAL A 2 -22.97 11.56 -15.85
C VAL A 2 -23.21 10.55 -14.73
N ARG A 3 -22.51 9.41 -14.76
CA ARG A 3 -22.52 8.45 -13.65
C ARG A 3 -21.55 8.93 -12.58
N SER A 4 -22.06 9.61 -11.56
CA SER A 4 -21.26 10.01 -10.39
C SER A 4 -20.95 8.78 -9.54
N MET A 5 -19.67 8.43 -9.41
CA MET A 5 -19.18 7.38 -8.53
C MET A 5 -17.85 7.84 -7.91
N LYS A 6 -17.92 8.57 -6.79
CA LYS A 6 -16.77 8.99 -5.98
C LYS A 6 -17.09 8.80 -4.49
N THR A 7 -17.39 7.56 -4.11
CA THR A 7 -17.81 7.18 -2.74
C THR A 7 -16.98 6.06 -2.09
N SER A 8 -16.05 5.41 -2.80
CA SER A 8 -15.28 4.28 -2.22
C SER A 8 -14.13 4.72 -1.29
N ASN A 9 -13.51 5.88 -1.58
CA ASN A 9 -12.19 6.26 -1.05
C ASN A 9 -12.02 6.18 0.49
N ILE A 10 -13.02 6.57 1.28
CA ILE A 10 -12.90 6.60 2.75
C ILE A 10 -13.02 5.19 3.34
N LYS A 11 -13.91 4.36 2.79
CA LYS A 11 -14.11 2.98 3.26
C LYS A 11 -12.89 2.13 2.89
N ASP A 12 -12.43 2.23 1.66
CA ASP A 12 -11.24 1.53 1.16
C ASP A 12 -10.01 1.91 2.01
N GLN A 13 -9.82 3.20 2.32
CA GLN A 13 -8.72 3.68 3.16
C GLN A 13 -8.81 3.16 4.61
N ALA A 14 -10.01 3.10 5.19
CA ALA A 14 -10.21 2.58 6.55
C ALA A 14 -9.90 1.07 6.61
N GLU A 15 -10.38 0.28 5.64
CA GLU A 15 -10.10 -1.15 5.52
C GLU A 15 -8.61 -1.43 5.32
N VAL A 16 -7.94 -0.71 4.42
CA VAL A 16 -6.49 -0.79 4.22
C VAL A 16 -5.71 -0.44 5.51
N SER A 17 -6.16 0.55 6.28
CA SER A 17 -5.53 0.88 7.58
C SER A 17 -5.70 -0.22 8.63
N ALA A 18 -6.84 -0.91 8.64
CA ALA A 18 -7.09 -2.04 9.52
C ALA A 18 -6.23 -3.25 9.14
N CYS A 19 -6.12 -3.54 7.83
CA CYS A 19 -5.25 -4.59 7.30
C CYS A 19 -3.77 -4.32 7.60
N LEU A 20 -3.29 -3.07 7.51
CA LEU A 20 -1.92 -2.72 7.90
C LEU A 20 -1.66 -3.00 9.39
N ARG A 21 -2.62 -2.68 10.26
CA ARG A 21 -2.53 -2.97 11.70
C ARG A 21 -2.48 -4.48 11.98
N LEU A 22 -3.30 -5.27 11.27
CA LEU A 22 -3.30 -6.72 11.37
C LEU A 22 -1.97 -7.33 10.92
N ILE A 23 -1.41 -6.87 9.79
CA ILE A 23 -0.09 -7.33 9.30
C ILE A 23 1.03 -6.94 10.28
N ALA A 24 0.98 -5.75 10.88
CA ALA A 24 1.96 -5.35 11.90
C ALA A 24 1.89 -6.24 13.16
N MET A 25 0.68 -6.62 13.60
CA MET A 25 0.47 -7.56 14.70
C MET A 25 1.02 -8.95 14.37
N LEU A 26 0.68 -9.50 13.20
CA LEU A 26 1.17 -10.80 12.72
C LEU A 26 2.70 -10.83 12.57
N LYS A 27 3.31 -9.72 12.13
CA LYS A 27 4.78 -9.58 12.10
C LYS A 27 5.40 -9.60 13.50
N ALA A 28 4.82 -8.89 14.47
CA ALA A 28 5.30 -8.89 15.85
C ALA A 28 5.15 -10.27 16.51
N GLU A 29 4.05 -10.99 16.25
CA GLU A 29 3.85 -12.38 16.68
C GLU A 29 4.89 -13.32 16.05
N LEU A 30 5.22 -13.13 14.78
CA LEU A 30 6.24 -13.93 14.08
C LEU A 30 7.64 -13.67 14.64
N GLU A 31 8.01 -12.40 14.83
CA GLU A 31 9.29 -12.01 15.45
C GLU A 31 9.45 -12.65 16.85
N ALA A 32 8.40 -12.62 17.67
CA ALA A 32 8.37 -13.27 18.98
C ALA A 32 8.51 -14.81 18.92
N LYS A 33 8.32 -15.43 17.76
CA LYS A 33 8.53 -16.87 17.53
C LYS A 33 9.91 -17.20 16.95
N HIS A 34 10.69 -16.23 16.45
CA HIS A 34 12.03 -16.47 15.90
C HIS A 34 12.96 -17.18 16.93
N PRO A 35 13.07 -16.75 18.20
CA PRO A 35 13.93 -17.45 19.17
C PRO A 35 13.48 -18.88 19.48
N THR A 36 12.19 -19.18 19.26
CA THR A 36 11.67 -20.55 19.40
C THR A 36 12.12 -21.43 18.23
N MET A 37 12.20 -20.89 17.02
CA MET A 37 12.78 -21.57 15.86
C MET A 37 14.26 -21.85 16.08
N ASP A 38 15.03 -20.83 16.49
CA ASP A 38 16.48 -20.98 16.75
C ASP A 38 16.74 -22.07 17.78
N LYS A 39 15.93 -22.11 18.86
CA LYS A 39 16.08 -23.14 19.88
C LYS A 39 15.68 -24.54 19.38
N LEU A 40 14.65 -24.65 18.54
CA LEU A 40 14.28 -25.92 17.91
C LEU A 40 15.40 -26.44 17.00
N CYS A 41 16.02 -25.57 16.21
CA CYS A 41 17.17 -25.91 15.37
C CYS A 41 18.36 -26.40 16.22
N SER A 42 18.72 -25.68 17.28
CA SER A 42 19.76 -26.09 18.24
C SER A 42 19.47 -27.48 18.83
N MET A 43 18.30 -27.68 19.44
CA MET A 43 17.92 -28.97 20.06
C MET A 43 17.91 -30.12 19.06
N SER A 44 17.61 -29.82 17.80
CA SER A 44 17.59 -30.81 16.74
C SER A 44 18.99 -31.22 16.29
N GLN A 45 19.95 -30.29 16.24
CA GLN A 45 21.34 -30.62 15.97
C GLN A 45 21.95 -31.45 17.10
N ASP A 46 21.65 -31.11 18.37
CA ASP A 46 22.04 -31.91 19.54
C ASP A 46 21.50 -33.36 19.43
N LEU A 47 20.25 -33.51 19.00
CA LEU A 47 19.59 -34.80 18.81
C LEU A 47 20.16 -35.57 17.60
N LEU A 48 20.41 -34.92 16.47
CA LEU A 48 21.04 -35.52 15.29
C LEU A 48 22.43 -36.06 15.61
N PHE A 49 23.21 -35.35 16.42
CA PHE A 49 24.53 -35.80 16.89
C PHE A 49 24.45 -37.04 17.80
N SER A 50 23.37 -37.17 18.58
CA SER A 50 23.14 -38.30 19.50
C SER A 50 22.54 -39.55 18.82
N ILE A 51 21.81 -39.38 17.70
CA ILE A 51 21.15 -40.49 17.00
C ILE A 51 22.17 -41.35 16.22
N LYS A 52 22.34 -42.61 16.65
CA LYS A 52 23.15 -43.61 15.94
C LYS A 52 22.48 -44.20 14.69
N ASN A 53 21.14 -44.13 14.61
CA ASN A 53 20.39 -44.70 13.49
C ASN A 53 20.21 -43.65 12.37
N LYS A 54 20.94 -43.85 11.26
CA LYS A 54 20.95 -42.93 10.11
C LYS A 54 19.56 -42.70 9.48
N ASP A 55 18.70 -43.72 9.42
CA ASP A 55 17.34 -43.57 8.87
C ASP A 55 16.47 -42.64 9.73
N ILE A 56 16.59 -42.76 11.07
CA ILE A 56 15.89 -41.87 12.00
C ILE A 56 16.47 -40.44 11.93
N ALA A 57 17.80 -40.31 11.82
CA ALA A 57 18.45 -39.01 11.66
C ALA A 57 18.00 -38.29 10.38
N SER A 58 18.05 -38.95 9.21
CA SER A 58 17.59 -38.37 7.95
C SER A 58 16.10 -38.03 7.95
N LYS A 59 15.26 -38.82 8.63
CA LYS A 59 13.82 -38.49 8.81
C LYS A 59 13.60 -37.28 9.72
N LEU A 60 14.44 -37.08 10.73
CA LEU A 60 14.40 -35.89 11.59
C LEU A 60 14.83 -34.65 10.79
N GLU A 61 15.96 -34.73 10.10
CA GLU A 61 16.51 -33.66 9.25
C GLU A 61 15.51 -33.21 8.18
N ALA A 62 14.92 -34.14 7.42
CA ALA A 62 13.92 -33.83 6.40
C ALA A 62 12.64 -33.16 6.97
N ARG A 63 12.24 -33.50 8.21
CA ARG A 63 11.12 -32.85 8.89
C ARG A 63 11.45 -31.42 9.31
N LEU A 64 12.69 -31.15 9.69
CA LEU A 64 13.16 -29.84 10.10
C LEU A 64 13.35 -28.91 8.92
N ASP A 65 13.96 -29.39 7.83
CA ASP A 65 14.07 -28.65 6.58
C ASP A 65 12.67 -28.27 6.05
N SER A 66 11.73 -29.22 6.02
CA SER A 66 10.33 -28.94 5.68
C SER A 66 9.68 -27.88 6.57
N PHE A 67 10.03 -27.83 7.86
CA PHE A 67 9.52 -26.83 8.80
C PHE A 67 10.16 -25.46 8.61
N ALA A 68 11.49 -25.40 8.44
CA ALA A 68 12.24 -24.18 8.13
C ALA A 68 11.74 -23.55 6.83
N GLN A 69 11.64 -24.31 5.74
CA GLN A 69 11.08 -23.80 4.48
C GLN A 69 9.64 -23.28 4.62
N ARG A 70 8.81 -23.87 5.49
CA ARG A 70 7.44 -23.39 5.76
C ARG A 70 7.43 -22.08 6.54
N TRP A 71 8.38 -21.92 7.45
CA TRP A 71 8.63 -20.69 8.19
C TRP A 71 9.10 -19.57 7.27
N ASP A 72 10.10 -19.81 6.44
CA ASP A 72 10.63 -18.81 5.50
C ASP A 72 9.55 -18.33 4.52
N ARG A 73 8.73 -19.26 4.00
CA ARG A 73 7.57 -18.93 3.17
C ARG A 73 6.54 -18.06 3.91
N LEU A 74 6.36 -18.25 5.22
CA LEU A 74 5.45 -17.44 6.03
C LEU A 74 6.00 -16.02 6.26
N VAL A 75 7.28 -15.92 6.65
CA VAL A 75 8.01 -14.63 6.78
C VAL A 75 7.90 -13.82 5.49
N HIS A 76 8.31 -14.42 4.37
CA HIS A 76 8.33 -13.77 3.07
C HIS A 76 6.93 -13.35 2.59
N SER A 77 5.92 -14.18 2.82
CA SER A 77 4.53 -13.85 2.45
C SER A 77 3.99 -12.64 3.24
N LEU A 78 4.36 -12.51 4.52
CA LEU A 78 3.99 -11.36 5.36
C LEU A 78 4.75 -10.09 4.96
N GLU A 79 6.02 -10.20 4.55
CA GLU A 79 6.79 -9.09 3.99
C GLU A 79 6.19 -8.56 2.69
N ILE A 80 5.85 -9.46 1.75
CA ILE A 80 5.21 -9.09 0.48
C ILE A 80 3.86 -8.40 0.74
N ASN A 81 2.98 -8.98 1.56
CA ASN A 81 1.67 -8.40 1.88
C ASN A 81 1.82 -7.01 2.52
N SER A 82 2.74 -6.86 3.47
CA SER A 82 3.06 -5.58 4.10
C SER A 82 3.52 -4.52 3.10
N SER A 83 4.31 -4.93 2.10
CA SER A 83 4.89 -4.02 1.10
C SER A 83 3.86 -3.59 0.06
N GLN A 84 3.05 -4.54 -0.44
CA GLN A 84 1.95 -4.27 -1.37
C GLN A 84 0.88 -3.36 -0.74
N LEU A 85 0.56 -3.55 0.54
CA LEU A 85 -0.45 -2.73 1.20
C LEU A 85 0.06 -1.31 1.49
N SER A 86 1.36 -1.15 1.79
CA SER A 86 2.01 0.15 1.94
C SER A 86 2.06 0.94 0.62
N SER A 87 2.37 0.27 -0.50
CA SER A 87 2.35 0.90 -1.82
C SER A 87 0.93 1.25 -2.29
N ALA A 88 -0.07 0.42 -1.97
CA ALA A 88 -1.49 0.74 -2.21
C ALA A 88 -1.90 2.05 -1.50
N VAL A 89 -1.60 2.21 -0.20
CA VAL A 89 -1.84 3.48 0.54
C VAL A 89 -1.17 4.66 -0.14
N SER A 90 0.03 4.46 -0.67
CA SER A 90 0.83 5.51 -1.29
C SER A 90 0.25 5.93 -2.65
N ALA A 91 -0.30 4.99 -3.41
CA ALA A 91 -1.01 5.24 -4.66
C ALA A 91 -2.34 5.98 -4.44
N THR A 92 -3.13 5.59 -3.43
CA THR A 92 -4.40 6.28 -3.07
C THR A 92 -4.18 7.72 -2.57
N LYS A 93 -2.96 8.07 -2.15
CA LYS A 93 -2.58 9.41 -1.67
C LYS A 93 -2.12 10.39 -2.76
N GLN A 94 -2.15 10.02 -4.05
CA GLN A 94 -1.84 10.98 -5.11
C GLN A 94 -2.77 12.20 -5.04
N PRO A 95 -2.24 13.43 -4.91
CA PRO A 95 -3.08 14.61 -4.85
C PRO A 95 -3.71 14.86 -6.21
N GLU A 96 -4.99 15.24 -6.20
CA GLU A 96 -5.70 15.77 -7.35
C GLU A 96 -4.99 17.06 -7.79
N VAL A 97 -4.16 16.99 -8.85
CA VAL A 97 -3.43 18.15 -9.37
C VAL A 97 -4.42 19.15 -9.93
N THR A 98 -4.76 20.15 -9.11
CA THR A 98 -5.62 21.27 -9.49
C THR A 98 -4.87 22.21 -10.45
N GLN A 99 -5.01 21.97 -11.75
CA GLN A 99 -4.66 22.91 -12.82
C GLN A 99 -5.68 22.77 -13.96
N SER A 100 -6.25 23.83 -14.54
CA SER A 100 -6.27 25.24 -14.15
C SER A 100 -7.57 25.86 -14.69
N VAL A 101 -8.11 26.88 -14.03
CA VAL A 101 -9.18 27.69 -14.61
C VAL A 101 -8.58 28.56 -15.73
N THR A 102 -8.91 28.22 -16.98
CA THR A 102 -8.74 29.15 -18.11
C THR A 102 -10.08 29.32 -18.81
N THR A 103 -10.87 30.28 -18.34
CA THR A 103 -12.03 30.80 -19.06
C THR A 103 -11.54 31.57 -20.29
N THR A 104 -11.29 30.87 -21.38
CA THR A 104 -11.09 31.49 -22.70
C THR A 104 -12.43 31.97 -23.24
N THR A 105 -12.94 33.07 -22.66
CA THR A 105 -14.12 33.74 -23.19
C THR A 105 -13.78 34.33 -24.56
N THR A 106 -14.33 33.72 -25.60
CA THR A 106 -14.12 34.11 -27.00
C THR A 106 -14.59 35.54 -27.24
N LYS A 107 -13.67 36.42 -27.66
CA LYS A 107 -14.01 37.72 -28.22
C LYS A 107 -14.72 37.53 -29.56
N VAL A 108 -16.06 37.49 -29.56
CA VAL A 108 -16.86 37.56 -30.77
C VAL A 108 -17.12 39.01 -31.11
N THR A 109 -16.43 39.50 -32.13
CA THR A 109 -16.66 40.82 -32.73
C THR A 109 -17.99 40.82 -33.49
N ARG A 110 -18.90 41.75 -33.18
CA ARG A 110 -19.92 42.18 -34.15
C ARG A 110 -20.33 43.64 -33.90
N GLU A 111 -20.20 44.47 -34.94
CA GLU A 111 -20.71 45.84 -34.96
C GLU A 111 -22.24 45.89 -34.90
N LYS A 112 -22.82 47.00 -34.38
CA LYS A 112 -23.50 48.07 -35.16
C LYS A 112 -24.35 48.99 -34.26
N VAL A 113 -24.09 50.31 -34.32
CA VAL A 113 -24.96 51.54 -34.23
C VAL A 113 -26.24 51.49 -33.33
N SER A 114 -26.64 52.50 -32.52
CA SER A 114 -26.58 53.97 -32.71
C SER A 114 -26.91 54.79 -31.43
N ALA A 115 -26.47 56.06 -31.41
CA ALA A 115 -27.12 57.26 -30.79
C ALA A 115 -27.31 57.32 -29.24
N LEU A 116 -27.36 58.49 -28.57
CA LEU A 116 -26.93 59.89 -28.84
C LEU A 116 -27.11 60.72 -27.54
N ARG A 117 -26.14 61.61 -27.22
CA ARG A 117 -26.17 62.89 -26.45
C ARG A 117 -24.87 63.01 -25.61
N GLN A 118 -23.93 63.94 -25.87
CA GLN A 118 -23.99 65.42 -25.83
C GLN A 118 -24.25 65.90 -24.38
N THR A 119 -23.40 66.66 -23.64
CA THR A 119 -22.19 67.49 -23.90
C THR A 119 -21.35 67.60 -22.58
N ARG A 120 -20.28 68.39 -22.34
CA ARG A 120 -19.62 69.56 -23.00
C ARG A 120 -18.13 69.70 -22.58
N GLU A 121 -17.32 70.30 -23.45
CA GLU A 121 -16.13 71.17 -23.25
C GLU A 121 -15.18 71.06 -22.02
N SER A 122 -13.95 70.60 -22.30
CA SER A 122 -12.69 71.40 -22.47
C SER A 122 -12.07 72.27 -21.34
N PRO A 123 -10.72 72.50 -21.37
CA PRO A 123 -9.90 72.74 -20.17
C PRO A 123 -9.31 74.18 -20.07
N PRO A 124 -8.42 74.42 -19.09
CA PRO A 124 -6.98 74.51 -19.42
C PRO A 124 -6.09 73.52 -18.63
#